data_AF-A0A542RKU0-F1
#
_entry.id   AF-A0A542RKU0-F1
#
_cell.length_a   1.000
_cell.length_b   1.000
_cell.length_c   1.000
_cell.angle_alpha   90.00
_cell.angle_beta   90.00
_cell.angle_gamma   90.00
#
_symmetry.space_group_name_H-M   'P 1'
#
loop_
_entity.id
_entity.type
_entity.pdbx_description
1 polymer ?
#
loop_
_entity_poly.entity_id
_entity_poly.type
_entity_poly.pdbx_seq_one_letter_code
_entity_poly.pdbx_strand_id
1 'polypeptide(L)'
;MSSFKSLASSLLGTAVLLTAVAAPVFAAPASPAPSTKPAVQAPKPQANGVVFTPKTITVDTKEFQGKVSIPVISGMKDKAFEAKLNATLLKEAQTGLAEGQKAGKEDAAEAKKHGWEPRPHSLDISYEVHNAGKLVSFSVQTYIYTGGAHGMTDVTYYTIDNQAKAKQLKLADLFQSGYDYRTILTQIIAQQIKEKTQTDGFNPYDGFESIREDQGFSFKDGNLMIHFGQYEIAAYAAGMPEFAIPAHRYQGLLKPEIREALFKK
;
A
#
# COMPACT_ATOMS: atom_id res chain seq x y z
N MET A 1 -5.93 5.76 -10.07
CA MET A 1 -5.22 5.22 -11.25
C MET A 1 -3.91 5.99 -11.41
N SER A 2 -2.88 5.66 -10.60
CA SER A 2 -1.53 6.25 -10.74
C SER A 2 -0.40 5.55 -9.94
N SER A 3 -0.65 4.59 -9.04
CA SER A 3 0.40 4.15 -8.10
C SER A 3 1.56 3.42 -8.78
N PHE A 4 1.30 2.47 -9.69
CA PHE A 4 2.38 1.76 -10.41
C PHE A 4 3.26 2.66 -11.28
N LYS A 5 2.67 3.65 -11.97
CA LYS A 5 3.43 4.59 -12.80
C LYS A 5 4.37 5.48 -11.98
N SER A 6 4.04 5.76 -10.72
CA SER A 6 4.85 6.62 -9.85
C SER A 6 6.12 5.92 -9.38
N LEU A 7 6.05 4.62 -9.09
CA LEU A 7 7.22 3.82 -8.69
C LEU A 7 8.14 3.54 -9.87
N ALA A 8 7.61 3.13 -11.02
CA ALA A 8 8.42 2.82 -12.20
C ALA A 8 9.08 4.07 -12.81
N SER A 9 8.37 5.21 -12.84
CA SER A 9 8.91 6.45 -13.44
C SER A 9 9.91 7.19 -12.54
N SER A 10 9.85 7.05 -11.21
CA SER A 10 10.76 7.76 -10.30
C SER A 10 12.14 7.09 -10.14
N LEU A 11 12.24 5.78 -10.38
CA LEU A 11 13.50 5.03 -10.28
C LEU A 11 14.39 5.13 -11.52
N LEU A 12 13.85 5.52 -12.68
CA LEU A 12 14.61 5.64 -13.94
C LEU A 12 15.42 6.94 -14.07
N GLY A 13 15.35 7.87 -13.10
CA GLY A 13 15.76 9.26 -13.34
C GLY A 13 16.86 9.85 -12.46
N THR A 14 17.34 9.23 -11.39
CA THR A 14 18.30 9.89 -10.48
C THR A 14 19.51 9.02 -10.13
N ALA A 15 20.46 8.96 -11.07
CA ALA A 15 21.86 8.71 -10.73
C ALA A 15 22.45 10.01 -10.12
N VAL A 16 22.20 10.25 -8.83
CA VAL A 16 22.95 11.30 -8.10
C VAL A 16 24.28 10.70 -7.65
N LEU A 17 25.33 10.99 -8.42
CA LEU A 17 26.72 10.76 -8.04
C LEU A 17 27.11 11.78 -6.95
N LEU A 18 26.93 11.41 -5.69
CA LEU A 18 27.54 12.12 -4.56
C LEU A 18 28.92 11.50 -4.29
N THR A 19 29.98 12.16 -4.78
CA THR A 19 31.36 11.87 -4.40
C THR A 19 31.62 12.40 -3.00
N ALA A 20 31.36 11.58 -1.98
CA ALA A 20 31.88 11.80 -0.63
C ALA A 20 33.07 10.87 -0.41
N VAL A 21 34.25 11.46 -0.20
CA VAL A 21 35.44 10.73 0.27
C VAL A 21 35.15 10.32 1.71
N ALA A 22 34.85 9.05 1.94
CA ALA A 22 34.69 8.47 3.26
C ALA A 22 35.67 7.29 3.42
N ALA A 23 36.41 7.31 4.53
CA ALA A 23 37.31 6.25 4.96
C ALA A 23 36.59 4.88 5.06
N PRO A 24 37.31 3.75 4.93
CA PRO A 24 36.68 2.44 4.85
C PRO A 24 36.23 2.00 6.24
N VAL A 25 35.00 2.35 6.61
CA VAL A 25 34.27 1.60 7.61
C VAL A 25 33.69 0.40 6.87
N PHE A 26 34.21 -0.80 7.15
CA PHE A 26 33.57 -2.04 6.73
C PHE A 26 32.18 -2.09 7.35
N ALA A 27 31.17 -1.57 6.65
CA ALA A 27 29.79 -1.84 6.94
C ALA A 27 29.60 -3.35 6.68
N ALA A 28 29.39 -4.11 7.75
CA ALA A 28 28.86 -5.46 7.64
C ALA A 28 27.61 -5.41 6.74
N PRO A 29 27.39 -6.39 5.85
CA PRO A 29 26.18 -6.41 5.04
C PRO A 29 25.00 -6.45 6.01
N ALA A 30 24.30 -5.32 6.14
CA ALA A 30 23.03 -5.29 6.83
C ALA A 30 22.14 -6.30 6.12
N SER A 31 21.80 -7.38 6.83
CA SER A 31 20.78 -8.30 6.33
C SER A 31 19.53 -7.46 6.09
N PRO A 32 18.88 -7.56 4.91
CA PRO A 32 17.63 -6.87 4.70
C PRO A 32 16.70 -7.25 5.84
N ALA A 33 16.15 -6.24 6.54
CA ALA A 33 15.13 -6.45 7.55
C ALA A 33 14.06 -7.37 6.94
N PRO A 34 13.55 -8.38 7.68
CA PRO A 34 12.59 -9.31 7.12
C PRO A 34 11.38 -8.49 6.68
N SER A 35 11.19 -8.35 5.37
CA SER A 35 9.89 -8.01 4.83
C SER A 35 8.95 -9.10 5.35
N THR A 36 7.92 -8.69 6.08
CA THR A 36 6.88 -9.63 6.54
C THR A 36 6.37 -10.36 5.30
N LYS A 37 6.77 -11.63 5.15
CA LYS A 37 6.40 -12.45 3.99
C LYS A 37 4.89 -12.37 3.80
N PRO A 38 4.40 -11.94 2.63
CA PRO A 38 2.97 -11.99 2.39
C PRO A 38 2.50 -13.44 2.35
N ALA A 39 1.66 -13.79 3.32
CA ALA A 39 0.95 -15.05 3.35
C ALA A 39 -0.06 -15.08 2.19
N VAL A 40 -0.12 -16.19 1.47
CA VAL A 40 -1.15 -16.43 0.45
C VAL A 40 -2.49 -16.45 1.18
N GLN A 41 -3.35 -15.46 0.90
CA GLN A 41 -4.66 -15.39 1.54
C GLN A 41 -5.58 -16.44 0.92
N ALA A 42 -6.15 -17.31 1.77
CA ALA A 42 -7.25 -18.18 1.37
C ALA A 42 -8.46 -17.34 0.90
N PRO A 43 -9.38 -17.92 0.11
CA PRO A 43 -10.61 -17.23 -0.26
C PRO A 43 -11.32 -16.67 0.98
N LYS A 44 -11.59 -15.36 0.99
CA LYS A 44 -12.27 -14.68 2.10
C LYS A 44 -13.60 -14.13 1.59
N PRO A 45 -14.74 -14.66 2.08
CA PRO A 45 -16.03 -14.02 1.90
C PRO A 45 -16.08 -12.71 2.69
N GLN A 46 -16.62 -11.66 2.08
CA GLN A 46 -17.01 -10.42 2.77
C GLN A 46 -18.54 -10.36 2.87
N ALA A 47 -19.06 -9.46 3.71
CA ALA A 47 -20.49 -9.22 3.82
C ALA A 47 -21.13 -8.96 2.43
N ASN A 48 -22.40 -9.30 2.30
CA ASN A 48 -23.22 -9.10 1.09
C ASN A 48 -22.83 -9.97 -0.13
N GLY A 49 -22.23 -11.14 0.08
CA GLY A 49 -22.01 -12.14 -0.98
C GLY A 49 -20.85 -11.82 -1.92
N VAL A 50 -20.00 -10.85 -1.58
CA VAL A 50 -18.77 -10.57 -2.32
C VAL A 50 -17.67 -11.54 -1.89
N VAL A 51 -17.06 -12.20 -2.87
CA VAL A 51 -16.03 -13.22 -2.65
C VAL A 51 -14.73 -12.81 -3.33
N PHE A 52 -13.64 -12.89 -2.57
CA PHE A 52 -12.27 -12.66 -3.05
C PHE A 52 -11.58 -14.00 -3.28
N THR A 53 -11.24 -14.29 -4.53
CA THR A 53 -10.47 -15.50 -4.89
C THR A 53 -9.05 -15.08 -5.28
N PRO A 54 -8.00 -15.65 -4.68
CA PRO A 54 -6.63 -15.31 -5.05
C PRO A 54 -6.32 -15.80 -6.46
N LYS A 55 -5.71 -14.92 -7.28
CA LYS A 55 -5.02 -15.30 -8.52
C LYS A 55 -3.52 -15.11 -8.33
N THR A 56 -2.78 -16.21 -8.42
CA THR A 56 -1.33 -16.24 -8.19
C THR A 56 -0.58 -16.35 -9.52
N ILE A 57 0.51 -15.59 -9.65
CA ILE A 57 1.45 -15.67 -10.77
C ILE A 57 2.86 -15.70 -10.16
N THR A 58 3.67 -16.68 -10.56
CA THR A 58 5.06 -16.81 -10.13
C THR A 58 6.00 -16.77 -11.33
N VAL A 59 7.09 -16.03 -11.20
CA VAL A 59 8.20 -15.99 -12.16
C VAL A 59 9.48 -16.22 -11.38
N ASP A 60 10.33 -17.14 -11.83
CA ASP A 60 11.61 -17.42 -11.20
C ASP A 60 12.67 -17.55 -12.30
N THR A 61 13.43 -16.48 -12.49
CA THR A 61 14.59 -16.46 -13.38
C THR A 61 15.82 -16.01 -12.61
N LYS A 62 16.99 -16.17 -13.20
CA LYS A 62 18.25 -15.76 -12.58
C LYS A 62 18.30 -14.26 -12.26
N GLU A 63 17.67 -13.44 -13.10
CA GLU A 63 17.67 -11.98 -13.00
C GLU A 63 16.45 -11.41 -12.27
N PHE A 64 15.39 -12.20 -12.07
CA PHE A 64 14.13 -11.70 -11.53
C PHE A 64 13.28 -12.79 -10.84
N GLN A 65 12.76 -12.46 -9.67
CA GLN A 65 11.80 -13.27 -8.91
C GLN A 65 10.48 -12.53 -8.72
N GLY A 66 9.39 -13.07 -9.25
CA GLY A 66 8.05 -12.52 -9.09
C GLY A 66 7.16 -13.46 -8.30
N LYS A 67 6.53 -12.97 -7.23
CA LYS A 67 5.47 -13.67 -6.49
C LYS A 67 4.28 -12.74 -6.35
N VAL A 68 3.30 -12.93 -7.22
CA VAL A 68 2.11 -12.08 -7.30
C VAL A 68 0.90 -12.85 -6.81
N SER A 69 0.13 -12.26 -5.91
CA SER A 69 -1.19 -12.70 -5.48
C SER A 69 -2.12 -11.50 -5.49
N ILE A 70 -3.05 -11.45 -6.45
CA ILE A 70 -4.06 -10.39 -6.57
C ILE A 70 -5.46 -10.94 -6.32
N PRO A 71 -6.42 -10.11 -5.86
CA PRO A 71 -7.78 -10.55 -5.69
C PRO A 71 -8.54 -10.58 -7.02
N VAL A 72 -9.27 -11.66 -7.26
CA VAL A 72 -10.37 -11.72 -8.24
C VAL A 72 -11.67 -11.60 -7.47
N ILE A 73 -12.38 -10.50 -7.70
CA ILE A 73 -13.60 -10.13 -6.98
C ILE A 73 -14.81 -10.65 -7.75
N SER A 74 -15.75 -11.26 -7.05
CA SER A 74 -17.02 -11.72 -7.60
C SER A 74 -18.17 -11.42 -6.64
N GLY A 75 -19.39 -11.33 -7.16
CA GLY A 75 -20.60 -11.09 -6.35
C GLY A 75 -20.93 -9.60 -6.12
N MET A 76 -20.23 -8.67 -6.76
CA MET A 76 -20.62 -7.26 -6.77
C MET A 76 -21.95 -7.05 -7.51
N LYS A 77 -22.71 -6.03 -7.09
CA LYS A 77 -23.98 -5.66 -7.72
C LYS A 77 -23.76 -5.02 -9.09
N ASP A 78 -22.74 -4.18 -9.21
CA ASP A 78 -22.33 -3.54 -10.46
C ASP A 78 -21.30 -4.42 -11.20
N LYS A 79 -21.78 -5.20 -12.18
CA LYS A 79 -20.95 -6.13 -12.96
C LYS A 79 -19.94 -5.44 -13.87
N ALA A 80 -20.25 -4.24 -14.35
CA ALA A 80 -19.31 -3.49 -15.17
C ALA A 80 -18.14 -2.97 -14.32
N PHE A 81 -18.43 -2.47 -13.12
CA PHE A 81 -17.40 -2.07 -12.16
C PHE A 81 -16.54 -3.26 -11.73
N GLU A 82 -17.15 -4.40 -11.39
CA GLU A 82 -16.46 -5.66 -11.03
C GLU A 82 -15.46 -6.08 -12.11
N ALA A 83 -15.91 -6.17 -13.36
CA ALA A 83 -15.07 -6.55 -14.49
C ALA A 83 -13.91 -5.56 -14.70
N LYS A 84 -14.19 -4.26 -14.61
CA LYS A 84 -13.18 -3.20 -14.76
C LYS A 84 -12.13 -3.25 -13.66
N LEU A 85 -12.53 -3.45 -12.40
CA LEU A 85 -11.63 -3.52 -11.26
C LEU A 85 -10.72 -4.76 -11.37
N ASN A 86 -11.28 -5.93 -11.64
CA ASN A 86 -10.50 -7.16 -11.85
C ASN A 86 -9.52 -7.02 -13.02
N ALA A 87 -9.96 -6.43 -14.14
CA ALA A 87 -9.08 -6.19 -15.28
C ALA A 87 -7.95 -5.20 -14.96
N THR A 88 -8.23 -4.18 -14.15
CA THR A 88 -7.22 -3.19 -13.72
C THR A 88 -6.17 -3.85 -12.83
N LEU A 89 -6.59 -4.60 -11.81
CA LEU A 89 -5.69 -5.31 -10.90
C LEU A 89 -4.79 -6.31 -11.64
N LEU A 90 -5.37 -7.07 -12.58
CA LEU A 90 -4.61 -8.01 -13.41
C LEU A 90 -3.60 -7.28 -14.31
N LYS A 91 -4.01 -6.18 -14.93
CA LYS A 91 -3.13 -5.39 -15.80
C LYS A 91 -1.96 -4.80 -15.02
N GLU A 92 -2.21 -4.21 -13.86
CA GLU A 92 -1.18 -3.62 -13.00
C GLU A 92 -0.16 -4.68 -12.57
N ALA A 93 -0.61 -5.86 -12.15
CA ALA A 93 0.27 -6.98 -11.82
C ALA A 93 1.12 -7.47 -13.01
N GLN A 94 0.51 -7.60 -14.19
CA GLN A 94 1.21 -8.01 -15.41
C GLN A 94 2.25 -6.96 -15.86
N THR A 95 1.90 -5.68 -15.74
CA THR A 95 2.82 -4.57 -16.02
C THR A 95 4.02 -4.62 -15.07
N GLY A 96 3.80 -4.74 -13.76
CA GLY A 96 4.90 -4.85 -12.79
C GLY A 96 5.82 -6.05 -13.07
N LEU A 97 5.26 -7.21 -13.41
CA LEU A 97 6.05 -8.40 -13.78
C LEU A 97 6.88 -8.17 -15.06
N ALA A 98 6.32 -7.50 -16.06
CA ALA A 98 7.02 -7.22 -17.31
C ALA A 98 8.16 -6.20 -17.11
N GLU A 99 7.88 -5.11 -16.38
CA GLU A 99 8.86 -4.07 -16.05
C GLU A 99 9.99 -4.61 -15.17
N GLY A 100 9.66 -5.40 -14.14
CA GLY A 100 10.64 -6.02 -13.25
C GLY A 100 11.57 -6.98 -13.97
N GLN A 101 11.04 -7.84 -14.85
CA GLN A 101 11.86 -8.73 -15.68
C GLN A 101 12.76 -7.96 -16.66
N LYS A 102 12.25 -6.87 -17.24
CA LYS A 102 13.04 -6.04 -18.14
C LYS A 102 14.20 -5.38 -17.38
N ALA A 103 13.92 -4.73 -16.27
CA ALA A 103 14.93 -4.06 -15.44
C ALA A 103 15.99 -5.04 -14.92
N GLY A 104 15.57 -6.21 -14.42
CA GLY A 104 16.52 -7.22 -13.93
C GLY A 104 17.48 -7.70 -15.03
N LYS A 105 17.00 -7.86 -16.28
CA LYS A 105 17.85 -8.23 -17.42
C LYS A 105 18.83 -7.11 -17.80
N GLU A 106 18.38 -5.86 -17.81
CA GLU A 106 19.20 -4.70 -18.13
C GLU A 106 20.34 -4.53 -17.10
N ASP A 107 20.01 -4.60 -15.81
CA ASP A 107 20.99 -4.45 -14.73
C ASP A 107 21.94 -5.65 -14.65
N ALA A 108 21.47 -6.87 -14.92
CA ALA A 108 22.34 -8.04 -15.00
C ALA A 108 23.34 -7.95 -16.17
N ALA A 109 22.90 -7.40 -17.32
CA ALA A 109 23.78 -7.17 -18.46
C ALA A 109 24.85 -6.11 -18.12
N GLU A 110 24.47 -5.05 -17.41
CA GLU A 110 25.39 -3.99 -16.99
C GLU A 110 26.39 -4.49 -15.94
N ALA A 111 25.92 -5.20 -14.90
CA ALA A 111 26.76 -5.82 -13.90
C ALA A 111 27.85 -6.70 -14.53
N LYS A 112 27.48 -7.49 -15.55
CA LYS A 112 28.42 -8.33 -16.29
C LYS A 112 29.49 -7.52 -17.02
N LYS A 113 29.14 -6.37 -17.63
CA LYS A 113 30.13 -5.49 -18.30
C LYS A 113 31.15 -4.93 -17.32
N HIS A 114 30.73 -4.67 -16.08
CA HIS A 114 31.58 -4.11 -15.03
C HIS A 114 32.23 -5.15 -14.10
N GLY A 115 31.99 -6.45 -14.36
CA GLY A 115 32.54 -7.54 -13.53
C GLY A 115 31.90 -7.65 -12.14
N TRP A 116 30.70 -7.09 -11.94
CA TRP A 116 29.93 -7.21 -10.72
C TRP A 116 29.05 -8.46 -10.73
N GLU A 117 28.79 -9.00 -9.55
CA GLU A 117 27.83 -10.09 -9.39
C GLU A 117 26.39 -9.54 -9.53
N PRO A 118 25.60 -10.03 -10.49
CA PRO A 118 24.23 -9.56 -10.69
C PRO A 118 23.34 -10.02 -9.55
N ARG A 119 22.59 -9.09 -8.96
CA ARG A 119 21.58 -9.40 -7.94
C ARG A 119 20.20 -9.52 -8.60
N PRO A 120 19.44 -10.58 -8.35
CA PRO A 120 18.10 -10.70 -8.91
C PRO A 120 17.20 -9.60 -8.36
N HIS A 121 16.41 -9.01 -9.25
CA HIS A 121 15.32 -8.13 -8.85
C HIS A 121 14.17 -8.98 -8.29
N SER A 122 13.30 -8.38 -7.48
CA SER A 122 12.07 -9.06 -7.09
C SER A 122 10.84 -8.16 -7.08
N LEU A 123 9.69 -8.79 -7.31
CA LEU A 123 8.36 -8.20 -7.19
C LEU A 123 7.49 -9.14 -6.35
N ASP A 124 7.04 -8.65 -5.20
CA ASP A 124 6.03 -9.31 -4.39
C ASP A 124 4.75 -8.48 -4.40
N ILE A 125 3.65 -9.05 -4.89
CA ILE A 125 2.32 -8.43 -4.79
C ILE A 125 1.44 -9.31 -3.91
N SER A 126 0.76 -8.69 -2.96
CA SER A 126 -0.21 -9.36 -2.08
C SER A 126 -1.40 -8.46 -1.82
N TYR A 127 -2.48 -9.03 -1.29
CA TYR A 127 -3.66 -8.27 -0.92
C TYR A 127 -4.19 -8.71 0.43
N GLU A 128 -4.90 -7.81 1.11
CA GLU A 128 -5.62 -8.08 2.35
C GLU A 128 -7.06 -7.57 2.28
N VAL A 129 -8.01 -8.40 2.68
CA VAL A 129 -9.43 -8.01 2.80
C VAL A 129 -9.69 -7.45 4.20
N HIS A 130 -10.27 -6.25 4.26
CA HIS A 130 -10.58 -5.52 5.48
C HIS A 130 -12.06 -5.65 5.84
N ASN A 131 -12.35 -5.78 7.14
CA ASN A 131 -13.74 -5.80 7.62
C ASN A 131 -14.28 -4.37 7.73
N ALA A 132 -15.19 -4.01 6.82
CA ALA A 132 -15.79 -2.68 6.71
C ALA A 132 -17.32 -2.74 6.66
N GLY A 133 -17.93 -3.61 7.47
CA GLY A 133 -19.38 -3.81 7.48
C GLY A 133 -19.88 -4.25 6.09
N LYS A 134 -20.82 -3.50 5.52
CA LYS A 134 -21.43 -3.73 4.20
C LYS A 134 -20.62 -3.19 3.03
N LEU A 135 -19.58 -2.39 3.28
CA LEU A 135 -18.66 -1.92 2.26
C LEU A 135 -17.70 -3.05 1.85
N VAL A 136 -17.25 -3.02 0.60
CA VAL A 136 -16.19 -3.91 0.12
C VAL A 136 -14.86 -3.21 0.34
N SER A 137 -13.94 -3.79 1.11
CA SER A 137 -12.69 -3.12 1.47
C SER A 137 -11.51 -4.09 1.44
N PHE A 138 -10.43 -3.69 0.78
CA PHE A 138 -9.19 -4.45 0.68
C PHE A 138 -8.00 -3.53 0.37
N SER A 139 -6.79 -3.99 0.62
CA SER A 139 -5.55 -3.33 0.19
C SER A 139 -4.75 -4.25 -0.72
N VAL A 140 -3.92 -3.66 -1.58
CA VAL A 140 -2.91 -4.36 -2.39
C VAL A 140 -1.55 -3.78 -2.04
N GLN A 141 -0.68 -4.62 -1.51
CA GLN A 141 0.70 -4.28 -1.18
C GLN A 141 1.61 -4.74 -2.31
N THR A 142 2.45 -3.84 -2.80
CA THR A 142 3.46 -4.09 -3.84
C THR A 142 4.83 -3.80 -3.27
N TYR A 143 5.68 -4.82 -3.20
CA TYR A 143 7.09 -4.71 -2.82
C TYR A 143 7.97 -4.94 -4.05
N ILE A 144 8.96 -4.06 -4.24
CA ILE A 144 9.91 -4.12 -5.35
C ILE A 144 11.33 -4.06 -4.78
N TYR A 145 12.21 -4.93 -5.24
CA TYR A 145 13.65 -4.89 -4.98
C TYR A 145 14.44 -4.82 -6.29
N THR A 146 15.37 -3.88 -6.38
CA THR A 146 16.20 -3.63 -7.58
C THR A 146 17.70 -3.65 -7.26
N GLY A 147 18.13 -4.53 -6.35
CA GLY A 147 19.56 -4.72 -6.05
C GLY A 147 20.20 -3.77 -5.02
N GLY A 148 19.45 -2.78 -4.52
CA GLY A 148 19.89 -1.82 -3.50
C GLY A 148 20.04 -2.40 -2.08
N ALA A 149 20.12 -1.52 -1.08
CA ALA A 149 20.22 -1.92 0.34
C ALA A 149 18.93 -2.57 0.86
N HIS A 150 17.78 -2.13 0.36
CA HIS A 150 16.46 -2.69 0.67
C HIS A 150 15.51 -2.47 -0.52
N GLY A 151 14.34 -3.10 -0.49
CA GLY A 151 13.27 -2.81 -1.43
C GLY A 151 12.36 -1.69 -0.97
N MET A 152 11.42 -1.34 -1.83
CA MET A 152 10.37 -0.33 -1.61
C MET A 152 9.01 -0.99 -1.57
N THR A 153 8.16 -0.56 -0.64
CA THR A 153 6.77 -1.02 -0.51
C THR A 153 5.81 0.13 -0.75
N ASP A 154 4.79 -0.11 -1.58
CA ASP A 154 3.60 0.73 -1.70
C ASP A 154 2.35 -0.08 -1.38
N VAL A 155 1.34 0.59 -0.81
CA VAL A 155 0.05 -0.04 -0.49
C VAL A 155 -1.06 0.82 -1.07
N THR A 156 -1.84 0.23 -1.98
CA THR A 156 -3.05 0.85 -2.51
C THR A 156 -4.27 0.33 -1.75
N TYR A 157 -5.07 1.23 -1.21
CA TYR A 157 -6.28 0.91 -0.45
C TYR A 157 -7.54 1.10 -1.29
N TYR A 158 -8.44 0.13 -1.23
CA TYR A 158 -9.73 0.12 -1.92
C TYR A 158 -10.83 0.02 -0.89
N THR A 159 -11.75 0.98 -0.90
CA THR A 159 -13.03 0.91 -0.20
C THR A 159 -14.11 1.24 -1.21
N ILE A 160 -15.10 0.37 -1.37
CA ILE A 160 -16.12 0.45 -2.41
C ILE A 160 -17.50 0.38 -1.78
N ASP A 161 -18.35 1.34 -2.13
CA ASP A 161 -19.78 1.26 -1.90
C ASP A 161 -20.42 0.41 -3.02
N ASN A 162 -20.78 -0.84 -2.68
CA ASN A 162 -21.29 -1.85 -3.59
C ASN A 162 -22.82 -1.73 -3.76
N GLN A 163 -23.27 -0.60 -4.31
CA GLN A 163 -24.65 -0.38 -4.76
C GLN A 163 -24.83 -0.79 -6.23
N ALA A 164 -26.04 -0.61 -6.78
CA ALA A 164 -26.32 -0.87 -8.20
C ALA A 164 -25.39 -0.09 -9.16
N LYS A 165 -24.94 1.09 -8.73
CA LYS A 165 -23.82 1.82 -9.33
C LYS A 165 -22.70 1.88 -8.31
N ALA A 166 -21.68 1.04 -8.48
CA ALA A 166 -20.61 0.95 -7.52
C ALA A 166 -19.71 2.19 -7.58
N LYS A 167 -19.19 2.62 -6.42
CA LYS A 167 -18.26 3.74 -6.31
C LYS A 167 -17.09 3.37 -5.40
N GLN A 168 -15.87 3.51 -5.92
CA GLN A 168 -14.69 3.55 -5.06
C GLN A 168 -14.69 4.86 -4.27
N LEU A 169 -14.73 4.75 -2.95
CA LEU A 169 -14.80 5.87 -2.03
C LEU A 169 -13.41 6.44 -1.81
N LYS A 170 -13.29 7.76 -1.91
CA LYS A 170 -12.17 8.53 -1.33
C LYS A 170 -12.43 8.77 0.16
N LEU A 171 -11.40 9.17 0.91
CA LEU A 171 -11.55 9.51 2.32
C LEU A 171 -12.62 10.60 2.54
N ALA A 172 -12.63 11.64 1.70
CA ALA A 172 -13.64 12.70 1.71
C ALA A 172 -15.08 12.18 1.49
N ASP A 173 -15.26 11.08 0.76
CA ASP A 173 -16.60 10.56 0.47
C ASP A 173 -17.30 10.00 1.71
N LEU A 174 -16.54 9.67 2.76
CA LEU A 174 -17.07 9.13 4.02
C LEU A 174 -17.84 10.18 4.83
N PHE A 175 -17.40 11.44 4.75
CA PHE A 175 -17.81 12.50 5.68
C PHE A 175 -18.88 13.41 5.10
N GLN A 176 -19.76 13.91 5.98
CA GLN A 176 -20.80 14.88 5.61
C GLN A 176 -20.17 16.18 5.10
N SER A 177 -20.85 16.84 4.17
CA SER A 177 -20.50 18.21 3.77
C SER A 177 -20.59 19.14 4.98
N GLY A 178 -19.63 20.05 5.12
CA GLY A 178 -19.60 21.05 6.21
C GLY A 178 -18.70 20.67 7.38
N TYR A 179 -18.16 19.44 7.43
CA TYR A 179 -17.09 19.09 8.36
C TYR A 179 -15.75 19.08 7.65
N ASP A 180 -14.78 19.78 8.24
CA ASP A 180 -13.38 19.67 7.83
C ASP A 180 -12.76 18.40 8.41
N TYR A 181 -13.05 17.27 7.75
CA TYR A 181 -12.55 15.97 8.18
C TYR A 181 -11.01 15.94 8.21
N ARG A 182 -10.32 16.66 7.32
CA ARG A 182 -8.86 16.65 7.26
C ARG A 182 -8.30 17.28 8.51
N THR A 183 -8.77 18.46 8.90
CA THR A 183 -8.30 19.11 10.14
C THR A 183 -8.58 18.25 11.36
N ILE A 184 -9.78 17.66 11.47
CA ILE A 184 -10.15 16.81 12.61
C ILE A 184 -9.23 15.58 12.70
N LEU A 185 -9.04 14.85 11.58
CA LEU A 185 -8.20 13.66 11.56
C LEU A 185 -6.72 13.99 11.79
N THR A 186 -6.22 15.08 11.18
CA THR A 186 -4.87 15.58 11.38
C THR A 186 -4.59 15.89 12.85
N GLN A 187 -5.52 16.56 13.56
CA GLN A 187 -5.34 16.86 14.98
C GLN A 187 -5.28 15.59 15.83
N ILE A 188 -6.13 14.60 15.53
CA ILE A 188 -6.11 13.31 16.23
C ILE A 188 -4.77 12.60 15.99
N ILE A 189 -4.29 12.56 14.76
CA ILE A 189 -3.04 11.91 14.38
C ILE A 189 -1.85 12.63 15.01
N ALA A 190 -1.81 13.96 14.98
CA ALA A 190 -0.75 14.75 15.60
C ALA A 190 -0.65 14.49 17.11
N GLN A 191 -1.78 14.34 17.79
CA GLN A 191 -1.80 13.93 19.19
C GLN A 191 -1.21 12.52 19.38
N GLN A 192 -1.64 11.55 18.56
CA GLN A 192 -1.11 10.18 18.63
C GLN A 192 0.38 10.11 18.30
N ILE A 193 0.88 10.91 17.34
CA ILE A 193 2.30 11.03 17.02
C ILE A 193 3.07 11.48 18.27
N LYS A 194 2.62 12.56 18.92
CA LYS A 194 3.25 13.07 20.14
C LYS A 194 3.29 12.01 21.25
N GLU A 195 2.18 11.31 21.47
CA GLU A 195 2.09 10.23 22.46
C GLU A 195 3.06 9.09 22.13
N LYS A 196 3.11 8.64 20.87
CA LYS A 196 4.01 7.57 20.40
C LYS A 196 5.48 7.97 20.48
N THR A 197 5.83 9.22 20.24
CA THR A 197 7.20 9.72 20.43
C THR A 197 7.64 9.64 21.89
N GLN A 198 6.71 9.88 22.83
CA GLN A 198 7.00 9.83 24.26
C GLN A 198 7.03 8.40 24.83
N THR A 199 6.25 7.48 24.26
CA THR A 199 5.99 6.14 24.84
C THR A 199 6.67 5.00 24.09
N ASP A 200 6.69 5.06 22.76
CA ASP A 200 7.09 3.97 21.88
C ASP A 200 8.44 4.26 21.18
N GLY A 201 9.04 5.43 21.40
CA GLY A 201 10.25 5.87 20.70
C GLY A 201 10.04 6.17 19.22
N PHE A 202 8.79 6.40 18.79
CA PHE A 202 8.49 6.79 17.41
C PHE A 202 9.13 8.14 17.08
N ASN A 203 9.98 8.16 16.07
CA ASN A 203 10.73 9.35 15.66
C ASN A 203 10.24 9.85 14.29
N PRO A 204 9.17 10.67 14.24
CA PRO A 204 8.70 11.26 13.00
C PRO A 204 9.69 12.32 12.49
N TYR A 205 9.60 12.64 11.20
CA TYR A 205 10.18 13.88 10.69
C TYR A 205 9.50 15.09 11.31
N ASP A 206 10.25 16.18 11.46
CA ASP A 206 9.66 17.46 11.84
C ASP A 206 8.64 17.91 10.79
N GLY A 207 7.53 18.50 11.24
CA GLY A 207 6.57 19.13 10.33
C GLY A 207 5.49 18.21 9.75
N PHE A 208 4.97 17.24 10.51
CA PHE A 208 3.66 16.67 10.17
C PHE A 208 2.58 17.78 10.23
N GLU A 209 2.16 18.26 9.06
CA GLU A 209 1.19 19.35 8.95
C GLU A 209 -0.24 18.85 8.79
N SER A 210 -0.47 17.91 7.86
CA SER A 210 -1.81 17.43 7.54
C SER A 210 -1.79 16.12 6.74
N ILE A 211 -2.86 15.34 6.84
CA ILE A 211 -3.12 14.22 5.92
C ILE A 211 -3.40 14.74 4.51
N ARG A 212 -3.05 13.95 3.49
CA ARG A 212 -3.38 14.26 2.09
C ARG A 212 -4.88 14.09 1.81
N GLU A 213 -5.36 14.70 0.73
CA GLU A 213 -6.75 14.49 0.27
C GLU A 213 -6.99 13.03 -0.16
N ASP A 214 -5.96 12.39 -0.70
CA ASP A 214 -5.96 11.00 -1.15
C ASP A 214 -5.25 10.05 -0.17
N GLN A 215 -5.18 10.42 1.12
CA GLN A 215 -4.56 9.59 2.15
C GLN A 215 -5.14 8.17 2.15
N GLY A 216 -4.26 7.16 2.21
CA GLY A 216 -4.66 5.78 2.31
C GLY A 216 -5.45 5.52 3.60
N PHE A 217 -6.57 4.80 3.49
CA PHE A 217 -7.38 4.45 4.64
C PHE A 217 -7.98 3.04 4.53
N SER A 218 -8.22 2.41 5.67
CA SER A 218 -8.96 1.15 5.76
C SER A 218 -9.81 1.12 7.03
N PHE A 219 -10.51 -0.01 7.27
CA PHE A 219 -11.27 -0.22 8.50
C PHE A 219 -10.78 -1.49 9.21
N LYS A 220 -10.63 -1.39 10.52
CA LYS A 220 -10.22 -2.51 11.37
C LYS A 220 -10.85 -2.37 12.74
N ASP A 221 -11.59 -3.38 13.18
CA ASP A 221 -12.23 -3.43 14.50
C ASP A 221 -13.08 -2.18 14.83
N GLY A 222 -13.78 -1.65 13.82
CA GLY A 222 -14.61 -0.44 13.92
C GLY A 222 -13.82 0.88 13.90
N ASN A 223 -12.48 0.84 13.87
CA ASN A 223 -11.64 2.02 13.71
C ASN A 223 -11.49 2.38 12.23
N LEU A 224 -11.39 3.68 11.95
CA LEU A 224 -10.88 4.18 10.68
C LEU A 224 -9.35 4.23 10.80
N MET A 225 -8.67 3.46 9.98
CA MET A 225 -7.21 3.41 9.94
C MET A 225 -6.71 4.40 8.90
N ILE A 226 -5.79 5.30 9.27
CA ILE A 226 -5.10 6.22 8.36
C ILE A 226 -3.66 5.75 8.18
N HIS A 227 -3.24 5.56 6.94
CA HIS A 227 -1.99 4.90 6.57
C HIS A 227 -1.00 5.85 5.93
N PHE A 228 0.24 5.80 6.37
CA PHE A 228 1.36 6.57 5.85
C PHE A 228 2.36 5.62 5.16
N GLY A 229 2.79 5.98 3.95
CA GLY A 229 3.76 5.20 3.19
C GLY A 229 5.15 5.21 3.83
N GLN A 230 6.03 4.35 3.30
CA GLN A 230 7.45 4.38 3.68
C GLN A 230 8.03 5.76 3.41
N TYR A 231 8.83 6.30 4.34
CA TYR A 231 9.42 7.64 4.27
C TYR A 231 8.42 8.81 4.25
N GLU A 232 7.13 8.58 4.45
CA GLU A 232 6.16 9.67 4.36
C GLU A 232 6.27 10.63 5.56
N ILE A 233 6.37 10.08 6.77
CA ILE A 233 6.46 10.87 8.01
C ILE A 233 7.58 10.41 8.95
N ALA A 234 8.32 9.36 8.60
CA ALA A 234 9.39 8.80 9.43
C ALA A 234 10.36 7.98 8.57
N ALA A 235 11.55 7.72 9.10
CA ALA A 235 12.57 6.90 8.42
C ALA A 235 12.08 5.47 8.15
N TYR A 236 12.71 4.79 7.17
CA TYR A 236 12.38 3.41 6.78
C TYR A 236 12.25 2.43 7.94
N ALA A 237 13.09 2.58 8.97
CA ALA A 237 13.10 1.74 10.16
C ALA A 237 11.77 1.77 10.94
N ALA A 238 10.98 2.83 10.80
CA ALA A 238 9.64 2.94 11.38
C ALA A 238 8.57 2.20 10.57
N GLY A 239 8.91 1.63 9.41
CA GLY A 239 7.99 0.90 8.54
C GLY A 239 7.02 1.84 7.82
N MET A 240 5.74 1.46 7.82
CA MET A 240 4.62 2.23 7.29
C MET A 240 3.69 2.60 8.46
N PRO A 241 3.81 3.81 9.03
CA PRO A 241 3.01 4.20 10.18
C PRO A 241 1.50 4.16 9.87
N GLU A 242 0.72 3.64 10.81
CA GLU A 242 -0.74 3.67 10.75
C GLU A 242 -1.32 4.21 12.06
N PHE A 243 -2.44 4.93 11.96
CA PHE A 243 -3.10 5.56 13.09
C PHE A 243 -4.57 5.15 13.11
N ALA A 244 -4.98 4.54 14.21
CA ALA A 244 -6.37 4.15 14.44
C ALA A 244 -7.16 5.36 14.96
N ILE A 245 -8.25 5.69 14.27
CA ILE A 245 -9.21 6.70 14.70
C ILE A 245 -10.42 5.96 15.28
N PRO A 246 -10.64 6.00 16.60
CA PRO A 246 -11.73 5.27 17.23
C PRO A 246 -13.11 5.67 16.72
N ALA A 247 -14.02 4.70 16.57
CA ALA A 247 -15.39 4.91 16.06
C ALA A 247 -16.08 6.15 16.65
N HIS A 248 -16.01 6.32 17.97
CA HIS A 248 -16.65 7.44 18.68
C HIS A 248 -16.13 8.83 18.25
N ARG A 249 -14.93 8.93 17.66
CA ARG A 249 -14.31 10.17 17.19
C ARG A 249 -14.76 10.58 15.79
N TYR A 250 -15.25 9.66 14.96
CA TYR A 250 -15.57 9.95 13.55
C TYR A 250 -16.97 9.54 13.12
N GLN A 251 -17.64 8.60 13.81
CA GLN A 251 -18.93 8.07 13.39
C GLN A 251 -20.02 9.14 13.21
N GLY A 252 -20.02 10.17 14.06
CA GLY A 252 -20.97 11.29 14.00
C GLY A 252 -20.78 12.19 12.78
N LEU A 253 -19.57 12.20 12.21
CA LEU A 253 -19.17 13.00 11.07
C LEU A 253 -19.47 12.31 9.73
N LEU A 254 -19.72 10.99 9.76
CA LEU A 254 -20.00 10.20 8.57
C LEU A 254 -21.33 10.58 7.95
N LYS A 255 -21.41 10.50 6.62
CA LYS A 255 -22.70 10.52 5.90
C LYS A 255 -23.59 9.39 6.43
N PRO A 256 -24.91 9.59 6.56
CA PRO A 256 -25.82 8.59 7.10
C PRO A 256 -25.66 7.22 6.44
N GLU A 257 -25.64 7.16 5.11
CA GLU A 257 -25.51 5.92 4.33
C GLU A 257 -24.19 5.17 4.61
N ILE A 258 -23.08 5.90 4.80
CA ILE A 258 -21.77 5.32 5.13
C ILE A 258 -21.77 4.77 6.56
N ARG A 259 -22.34 5.52 7.50
CA ARG A 259 -22.50 5.09 8.90
C ARG A 259 -23.33 3.83 9.00
N GLU A 260 -24.43 3.76 8.26
CA GLU A 260 -25.28 2.57 8.19
C GLU A 260 -24.52 1.38 7.60
N ALA A 261 -23.79 1.58 6.50
CA ALA A 261 -23.01 0.53 5.88
C ALA A 261 -21.93 -0.03 6.82
N LEU A 262 -21.26 0.82 7.62
CA LEU A 262 -20.18 0.40 8.51
C LEU A 262 -20.68 -0.26 9.80
N PHE A 263 -21.75 0.27 10.41
CA PHE A 263 -22.11 -0.07 11.79
C PHE A 263 -23.47 -0.77 11.95
N LYS A 264 -24.38 -0.70 10.98
CA LYS A 264 -25.68 -1.38 11.07
C LYS A 264 -25.59 -2.77 10.45
N LYS A 265 -25.83 -3.79 11.29
CA LYS A 265 -25.96 -5.20 10.89
C LYS A 265 -27.15 -5.36 9.93
#